data_AF-A0A7V3FWR7-F1
#
_entry.id   AF-A0A7V3FWR7-F1
#
_cell.length_a   1.000
_cell.length_b   1.000
_cell.length_c   1.000
_cell.angle_alpha   90.00
_cell.angle_beta   90.00
_cell.angle_gamma   90.00
#
_symmetry.space_group_name_H-M   'P 1'
#
loop_
_entity.id
_entity.type
_entity.pdbx_description
1 polymer ?
#
loop_
_entity_poly.entity_id
_entity_poly.type
_entity_poly.pdbx_seq_one_letter_code
_entity_poly.pdbx_strand_id
1 'polypeptide(L)'
;MLKNTQEINFRNYNNLDTTCQKIDQPDGLKIELMEHQKTAVKGMLSLEKDGYLYISNLIYFTSQPQDFKVETTVGILGDKVGSGKSLMIITLILLSKSPIKRDIFYESSKFINVKSLHTNEKCLDCNMLIVPQKIFNQWVSFFDLAPKLKLYQCKDDESIKNLSVDDVPNYDVVLVPCSKSDIINEKFGPYRWNRIFIDEADSIKLSKNITLNASFVWLITGTPSGILYANKPYLTNIFQKNKTWITDYITVKN
;
A
#
# COMPACT_ATOMS: atom_id res chain seq x y z
N MET A 1 -27.92 -24.10 19.95
CA MET A 1 -27.71 -23.05 18.91
C MET A 1 -26.29 -23.20 18.37
N LEU A 2 -26.16 -23.81 17.20
CA LEU A 2 -24.90 -23.94 16.48
C LEU A 2 -24.50 -22.54 15.98
N LYS A 3 -23.46 -21.93 16.58
CA LYS A 3 -22.69 -20.90 15.89
C LYS A 3 -21.49 -21.61 15.26
N ASN A 4 -21.52 -21.69 13.94
CA ASN A 4 -20.38 -22.09 13.11
C ASN A 4 -19.12 -21.40 13.63
N THR A 5 -18.18 -22.19 14.14
CA THR A 5 -16.79 -21.78 14.29
C THR A 5 -16.28 -21.54 12.87
N GLN A 6 -16.35 -20.31 12.38
CA GLN A 6 -15.57 -19.94 11.21
C GLN A 6 -14.12 -20.21 11.60
N GLU A 7 -13.46 -21.15 10.92
CA GLU A 7 -12.03 -21.36 11.07
C GLU A 7 -11.34 -20.02 10.90
N ILE A 8 -10.75 -19.51 11.98
CA ILE A 8 -9.97 -18.27 11.95
C ILE A 8 -8.73 -18.59 11.12
N ASN A 9 -8.70 -18.10 9.89
CA ASN A 9 -7.57 -18.29 9.01
C ASN A 9 -6.47 -17.29 9.39
N PHE A 10 -5.53 -17.74 10.22
CA PHE A 10 -4.31 -17.00 10.54
C PHE A 10 -3.42 -16.94 9.31
N ARG A 11 -3.54 -15.85 8.54
CA ARG A 11 -2.71 -15.62 7.36
C ARG A 11 -1.45 -14.88 7.74
N ASN A 12 -0.31 -15.54 7.55
CA ASN A 12 1.00 -14.90 7.61
C ASN A 12 1.43 -14.53 6.19
N TYR A 13 1.51 -13.23 5.91
CA TYR A 13 1.95 -12.73 4.61
C TYR A 13 3.48 -12.51 4.55
N ASN A 14 4.21 -12.67 5.66
CA ASN A 14 5.63 -12.36 5.78
C ASN A 14 6.55 -13.56 5.46
N ASN A 15 5.98 -14.73 5.18
CA ASN A 15 6.71 -15.95 4.79
C ASN A 15 5.91 -16.71 3.72
N LEU A 16 5.70 -16.08 2.56
CA LEU A 16 4.97 -16.68 1.46
C LEU A 16 5.81 -17.74 0.76
N ASP A 17 5.27 -18.95 0.62
CA ASP A 17 5.96 -20.07 -0.01
C ASP A 17 5.23 -20.61 -1.25
N THR A 18 5.72 -21.72 -1.79
CA THR A 18 5.16 -22.35 -2.99
C THR A 18 3.78 -22.98 -2.79
N THR A 19 3.36 -23.20 -1.55
CA THR A 19 2.07 -23.80 -1.17
C THR A 19 0.95 -22.76 -1.07
N CYS A 20 1.33 -21.49 -0.94
CA CYS A 20 0.40 -20.38 -0.86
C CYS A 20 -0.37 -20.20 -2.18
N GLN A 21 -1.60 -19.69 -2.07
CA GLN A 21 -2.41 -19.37 -3.24
C GLN A 21 -1.70 -18.36 -4.14
N LYS A 22 -1.88 -18.52 -5.45
CA LYS A 22 -1.29 -17.67 -6.48
C LYS A 22 -2.39 -17.00 -7.29
N ILE A 23 -2.04 -15.89 -7.93
CA ILE A 23 -2.84 -15.38 -9.04
C ILE A 23 -2.52 -16.17 -10.32
N ASP A 24 -3.46 -16.18 -11.25
CA ASP A 24 -3.17 -16.52 -12.63
C ASP A 24 -2.36 -15.38 -13.29
N GLN A 25 -1.73 -15.68 -14.43
CA GLN A 25 -1.02 -14.67 -15.21
C GLN A 25 -2.02 -13.59 -15.67
N PRO A 26 -1.80 -12.30 -15.36
CA PRO A 26 -2.74 -11.24 -15.67
C PRO A 26 -2.82 -10.92 -17.17
N ASP A 27 -4.04 -10.75 -17.67
CA ASP A 27 -4.29 -10.33 -19.05
C ASP A 27 -3.83 -8.89 -19.31
N GLY A 28 -2.84 -8.73 -20.19
CA GLY A 28 -2.32 -7.42 -20.59
C GLY A 28 -1.00 -7.03 -19.93
N LEU A 29 -0.37 -7.95 -19.18
CA LEU A 29 1.03 -7.86 -18.83
C LEU A 29 1.87 -8.55 -19.91
N LYS A 30 2.85 -7.85 -20.49
CA LYS A 30 3.70 -8.35 -21.60
C LYS A 30 4.80 -9.32 -21.16
N ILE A 31 4.97 -9.51 -19.86
CA ILE A 31 6.01 -10.36 -19.27
C ILE A 31 5.36 -11.40 -18.35
N GLU A 32 5.92 -12.61 -18.35
CA GLU A 32 5.48 -13.67 -17.45
C GLU A 32 5.99 -13.43 -16.03
N LEU A 33 5.10 -13.57 -15.04
CA LEU A 33 5.44 -13.44 -13.63
C LEU A 33 6.11 -14.72 -13.12
N MET A 34 7.15 -14.54 -12.31
CA MET A 34 7.70 -15.64 -11.54
C MET A 34 6.71 -16.09 -10.46
N GLU A 35 6.78 -17.36 -10.05
CA GLU A 35 5.82 -17.94 -9.11
C GLU A 35 5.75 -17.20 -7.77
N HIS A 36 6.88 -16.75 -7.23
CA HIS A 36 6.93 -15.96 -6.00
C HIS A 36 6.27 -14.57 -6.17
N GLN A 37 6.31 -14.00 -7.37
CA GLN A 37 5.63 -12.74 -7.68
C GLN A 37 4.12 -12.94 -7.69
N LYS A 38 3.64 -14.05 -8.27
CA LYS A 38 2.20 -14.39 -8.25
C LYS A 38 1.69 -14.61 -6.82
N THR A 39 2.48 -15.28 -5.98
CA THR A 39 2.15 -15.47 -4.56
C THR A 39 2.10 -14.13 -3.82
N ALA A 40 3.12 -13.28 -3.97
CA ALA A 40 3.15 -11.96 -3.34
C ALA A 40 1.94 -11.10 -3.74
N VAL A 41 1.62 -11.01 -5.03
CA VAL A 41 0.46 -10.24 -5.50
C VAL A 41 -0.85 -10.81 -4.94
N LYS A 42 -0.98 -12.14 -4.84
CA LYS A 42 -2.15 -12.75 -4.18
C LYS A 42 -2.26 -12.33 -2.71
N GLY A 43 -1.14 -12.30 -1.99
CA GLY A 43 -1.06 -11.80 -0.62
C GLY A 43 -1.51 -10.34 -0.52
N MET A 44 -1.00 -9.46 -1.40
CA MET A 44 -1.39 -8.06 -1.48
C MET A 44 -2.90 -7.89 -1.73
N LEU A 45 -3.45 -8.57 -2.73
CA LEU A 45 -4.88 -8.55 -3.05
C LEU A 45 -5.74 -9.02 -1.87
N SER A 46 -5.27 -10.04 -1.14
CA SER A 46 -5.99 -10.59 0.01
C SER A 46 -5.99 -9.61 1.18
N LEU A 47 -4.84 -9.01 1.50
CA LEU A 47 -4.72 -7.99 2.54
C LEU A 47 -5.58 -6.75 2.22
N GLU A 48 -5.58 -6.31 0.96
CA GLU A 48 -6.42 -5.19 0.52
C GLU A 48 -7.91 -5.51 0.50
N LYS A 49 -8.30 -6.76 0.21
CA LYS A 49 -9.70 -7.19 0.20
C LYS A 49 -10.24 -7.32 1.61
N ASP A 50 -9.48 -7.96 2.49
CA ASP A 50 -9.92 -8.23 3.85
C ASP A 50 -9.79 -6.96 4.71
N GLY A 51 -8.67 -6.23 4.61
CA GLY A 51 -8.42 -5.02 5.39
C GLY A 51 -8.16 -5.28 6.86
N TYR A 52 -7.87 -6.53 7.18
CA TYR A 52 -7.46 -6.98 8.50
C TYR A 52 -6.67 -8.26 8.37
N LEU A 53 -6.00 -8.64 9.45
CA LEU A 53 -5.35 -9.93 9.61
C LEU A 53 -5.58 -10.46 11.03
N TYR A 54 -5.46 -11.77 11.19
CA TYR A 54 -5.44 -12.42 12.50
C TYR A 54 -4.00 -12.74 12.88
N ILE A 55 -3.58 -12.32 14.06
CA ILE A 55 -2.28 -12.59 14.65
C ILE A 55 -2.50 -13.58 15.79
N SER A 56 -1.90 -14.76 15.69
CA SER A 56 -1.99 -15.78 16.73
C SER A 56 -0.91 -15.59 17.81
N ASN A 57 -1.22 -15.94 19.06
CA ASN A 57 -0.24 -16.08 20.14
C ASN A 57 0.64 -14.83 20.41
N LEU A 58 0.10 -13.62 20.23
CA LEU A 58 0.84 -12.38 20.47
C LEU A 58 0.92 -12.08 21.99
N ILE A 59 2.12 -11.82 22.50
CA ILE A 59 2.39 -11.48 23.93
C ILE A 59 2.76 -9.99 24.08
N TYR A 60 2.22 -9.12 23.22
CA TYR A 60 2.55 -7.70 23.23
C TYR A 60 1.63 -6.90 24.17
N PHE A 61 0.34 -7.24 24.19
CA PHE A 61 -0.68 -6.52 24.98
C PHE A 61 -1.02 -7.21 26.31
N THR A 62 -0.62 -8.47 26.47
CA THR A 62 -1.02 -9.36 27.56
C THR A 62 0.18 -10.20 27.99
N SER A 63 0.21 -10.62 29.26
CA SER A 63 1.23 -11.54 29.77
C SER A 63 1.05 -12.99 29.32
N GLN A 64 -0.08 -13.29 28.68
CA GLN A 64 -0.41 -14.60 28.13
C GLN A 64 -0.60 -14.49 26.61
N PRO A 65 -0.21 -15.50 25.82
CA PRO A 65 -0.45 -15.51 24.38
C PRO A 65 -1.94 -15.36 24.08
N GLN A 66 -2.29 -14.44 23.19
CA GLN A 66 -3.66 -14.22 22.76
C GLN A 66 -3.71 -13.94 21.25
N ASP A 67 -4.83 -14.31 20.65
CA ASP A 67 -5.11 -14.04 19.24
C ASP A 67 -5.76 -12.66 19.09
N PHE A 68 -5.28 -11.89 18.11
CA PHE A 68 -5.75 -10.53 17.84
C PHE A 68 -6.19 -10.39 16.39
N LYS A 69 -7.30 -9.68 16.16
CA LYS A 69 -7.65 -9.15 14.84
C LYS A 69 -7.08 -7.74 14.73
N VAL A 70 -6.25 -7.49 13.73
CA VAL A 70 -5.72 -6.16 13.45
C VAL A 70 -6.31 -5.67 12.14
N GLU A 71 -7.05 -4.56 12.21
CA GLU A 71 -7.57 -3.86 11.03
C GLU A 71 -6.48 -2.92 10.48
N THR A 72 -6.29 -2.92 9.17
CA THR A 72 -5.24 -2.15 8.52
C THR A 72 -5.67 -1.68 7.13
N THR A 73 -5.29 -0.45 6.81
CA THR A 73 -5.31 0.13 5.46
C THR A 73 -3.89 0.32 4.92
N VAL A 74 -2.92 -0.32 5.56
CA VAL A 74 -1.49 -0.19 5.24
C VAL A 74 -0.88 -1.59 5.10
N GLY A 75 -0.05 -1.76 4.08
CA GLY A 75 0.77 -2.95 3.87
C GLY A 75 2.22 -2.57 3.54
N ILE A 76 3.13 -3.50 3.80
CA ILE A 76 4.55 -3.37 3.40
C ILE A 76 4.85 -4.44 2.35
N LEU A 77 5.38 -4.07 1.19
CA LEU A 77 5.94 -5.03 0.24
C LEU A 77 7.46 -5.08 0.46
N GLY A 78 7.90 -6.17 1.11
CA GLY A 78 9.19 -6.27 1.77
C GLY A 78 10.22 -7.19 1.13
N ASP A 79 10.01 -7.61 -0.12
CA ASP A 79 10.90 -8.55 -0.78
C ASP A 79 12.29 -7.99 -1.06
N LYS A 80 13.29 -8.88 -1.07
CA LYS A 80 14.69 -8.55 -1.35
C LYS A 80 14.86 -7.74 -2.65
N VAL A 81 15.94 -6.98 -2.75
CA VAL A 81 16.32 -6.27 -3.98
C VAL A 81 16.42 -7.27 -5.14
N GLY A 82 15.91 -6.89 -6.32
CA GLY A 82 15.89 -7.73 -7.52
C GLY A 82 14.74 -8.74 -7.61
N SER A 83 13.85 -8.82 -6.61
CA SER A 83 12.67 -9.72 -6.62
C SER A 83 11.57 -9.34 -7.62
N GLY A 84 11.61 -8.12 -8.18
CA GLY A 84 10.61 -7.60 -9.10
C GLY A 84 9.42 -6.91 -8.43
N LYS A 85 9.59 -6.29 -7.25
CA LYS A 85 8.53 -5.54 -6.55
C LYS A 85 7.77 -4.55 -7.44
N SER A 86 8.46 -3.81 -8.31
CA SER A 86 7.81 -2.86 -9.23
C SER A 86 6.81 -3.56 -10.16
N LEU A 87 7.16 -4.76 -10.65
CA LEU A 87 6.30 -5.59 -11.48
C LEU A 87 5.08 -6.12 -10.69
N MET A 88 5.28 -6.49 -9.41
CA MET A 88 4.18 -6.90 -8.53
C MET A 88 3.16 -5.77 -8.32
N ILE A 89 3.64 -4.52 -8.18
CA ILE A 89 2.77 -3.35 -8.01
C ILE A 89 1.97 -3.05 -9.26
N ILE A 90 2.62 -3.06 -10.42
CA ILE A 90 1.93 -2.89 -11.71
C ILE A 90 0.89 -3.98 -11.91
N THR A 91 1.23 -5.22 -11.56
CA THR A 91 0.31 -6.36 -11.60
C THR A 91 -0.88 -6.16 -10.66
N LEU A 92 -0.65 -5.71 -9.43
CA LEU A 92 -1.71 -5.43 -8.46
C LEU A 92 -2.70 -4.41 -9.02
N ILE A 93 -2.21 -3.31 -9.58
CA ILE A 93 -3.04 -2.25 -10.17
C ILE A 93 -3.80 -2.77 -11.39
N LEU A 94 -3.15 -3.60 -12.23
CA LEU A 94 -3.76 -4.21 -13.41
C LEU A 94 -4.93 -5.15 -13.04
N LEU A 95 -4.78 -5.95 -11.98
CA LEU A 95 -5.81 -6.87 -11.50
C LEU A 95 -6.91 -6.18 -10.69
N SER A 96 -6.58 -5.11 -9.97
CA SER A 96 -7.49 -4.37 -9.12
C SER A 96 -7.17 -2.89 -9.15
N LYS A 97 -7.89 -2.13 -9.96
CA LYS A 97 -7.67 -0.68 -10.10
C LYS A 97 -7.94 0.11 -8.82
N SER A 98 -8.87 -0.38 -8.00
CA SER A 98 -9.36 0.31 -6.81
C SER A 98 -9.64 -0.72 -5.71
N PRO A 99 -9.06 -0.58 -4.50
CA PRO A 99 -9.39 -1.46 -3.39
C PRO A 99 -10.77 -1.12 -2.82
N ILE A 100 -11.30 -1.97 -1.95
CA ILE A 100 -12.55 -1.69 -1.25
C ILE A 100 -12.40 -0.42 -0.41
N LYS A 101 -13.32 0.53 -0.59
CA LYS A 101 -13.36 1.75 0.21
C LYS A 101 -13.74 1.39 1.64
N ARG A 102 -12.97 1.89 2.60
CA ARG A 102 -13.16 1.63 4.04
C ARG A 102 -13.47 2.89 4.81
N ASP A 103 -14.14 2.72 5.94
CA ASP A 103 -14.29 3.74 6.97
C ASP A 103 -12.90 4.32 7.32
N ILE A 104 -12.85 5.63 7.54
CA ILE A 104 -11.62 6.30 8.00
C ILE A 104 -11.64 6.33 9.53
N PHE A 105 -10.60 5.76 10.14
CA PHE A 105 -10.37 5.84 11.57
C PHE A 105 -9.48 7.04 11.86
N TYR A 106 -9.93 7.93 12.73
CA TYR A 106 -9.16 9.11 13.16
C TYR A 106 -8.41 8.82 14.46
N GLU A 107 -9.03 8.06 15.35
CA GLU A 107 -8.45 7.71 16.64
C GLU A 107 -8.97 6.36 17.09
N SER A 108 -8.07 5.55 17.64
CA SER A 108 -8.43 4.27 18.24
C SER A 108 -7.64 4.07 19.53
N SER A 109 -8.36 3.74 20.59
CA SER A 109 -7.83 3.41 21.90
C SER A 109 -8.64 2.27 22.51
N LYS A 110 -8.23 1.82 23.70
CA LYS A 110 -8.97 0.78 24.44
C LYS A 110 -10.39 1.20 24.80
N PHE A 111 -10.66 2.50 24.95
CA PHE A 111 -11.93 3.02 25.47
C PHE A 111 -12.75 3.80 24.44
N ILE A 112 -12.08 4.39 23.45
CA ILE A 112 -12.69 5.31 22.48
C ILE A 112 -12.17 4.95 21.09
N ASN A 113 -13.09 4.81 20.14
CA ASN A 113 -12.81 4.66 18.72
C ASN A 113 -13.60 5.72 17.95
N VAL A 114 -12.91 6.55 17.18
CA VAL A 114 -13.49 7.60 16.36
C VAL A 114 -13.33 7.20 14.90
N LYS A 115 -14.46 6.94 14.23
CA LYS A 115 -14.51 6.62 12.81
C LYS A 115 -15.50 7.52 12.07
N SER A 116 -15.19 7.87 10.84
CA SER A 116 -16.14 8.53 9.96
C SER A 116 -17.03 7.49 9.26
N LEU A 117 -18.34 7.68 9.39
CA LEU A 117 -19.37 6.89 8.71
C LEU A 117 -19.68 7.43 7.31
N HIS A 118 -19.47 8.73 7.11
CA HIS A 118 -19.72 9.44 5.86
C HIS A 118 -18.63 10.48 5.66
N THR A 119 -17.74 10.24 4.70
CA THR A 119 -16.74 11.22 4.30
C THR A 119 -17.30 12.01 3.12
N ASN A 120 -17.40 13.34 3.28
CA ASN A 120 -17.59 14.24 2.13
C ASN A 120 -16.30 14.38 1.29
N GLU A 121 -15.24 13.64 1.63
CA GLU A 121 -14.01 13.61 0.86
C GLU A 121 -14.26 13.10 -0.55
N LYS A 122 -13.90 13.94 -1.52
CA LYS A 122 -13.92 13.54 -2.93
C LYS A 122 -12.88 12.45 -3.14
N CYS A 123 -13.36 11.28 -3.55
CA CYS A 123 -12.49 10.17 -3.93
C CYS A 123 -11.94 10.43 -5.33
N LEU A 124 -10.64 10.30 -5.51
CA LEU A 124 -10.00 10.20 -6.81
C LEU A 124 -9.98 8.72 -7.20
N ASP A 125 -10.66 8.37 -8.29
CA ASP A 125 -10.60 7.01 -8.83
C ASP A 125 -9.28 6.79 -9.59
N CYS A 126 -8.17 6.95 -8.87
CA CYS A 126 -6.81 6.85 -9.37
C CYS A 126 -5.86 6.43 -8.24
N ASN A 127 -4.72 5.84 -8.59
CA ASN A 127 -3.65 5.49 -7.66
C ASN A 127 -2.52 6.53 -7.76
N MET A 128 -1.91 6.89 -6.64
CA MET A 128 -0.69 7.72 -6.61
C MET A 128 0.52 6.84 -6.31
N LEU A 129 1.59 6.98 -7.11
CA LEU A 129 2.85 6.28 -6.93
C LEU A 129 3.97 7.29 -6.72
N ILE A 130 4.49 7.36 -5.50
CA ILE A 130 5.58 8.27 -5.12
C ILE A 130 6.90 7.51 -5.14
N VAL A 131 7.86 8.01 -5.90
CA VAL A 131 9.14 7.33 -6.14
C VAL A 131 10.34 8.27 -5.95
N PRO A 132 11.53 7.76 -5.58
CA PRO A 132 12.75 8.55 -5.64
C PRO A 132 13.00 9.11 -7.05
N GLN A 133 13.42 10.38 -7.12
CA GLN A 133 13.68 11.08 -8.40
C GLN A 133 14.55 10.27 -9.38
N LYS A 134 15.55 9.54 -8.86
CA LYS A 134 16.53 8.80 -9.67
C LYS A 134 15.92 7.64 -10.46
N ILE A 135 14.84 7.04 -9.96
CA ILE A 135 14.18 5.86 -10.57
C ILE A 135 12.85 6.23 -11.23
N PHE A 136 12.52 7.52 -11.34
CA PHE A 136 11.28 7.98 -11.96
C PHE A 136 11.12 7.45 -13.39
N ASN A 137 12.15 7.60 -14.24
CA ASN A 137 12.09 7.11 -15.62
C ASN A 137 12.08 5.57 -15.72
N GLN A 138 12.69 4.89 -14.73
CA GLN A 138 12.61 3.44 -14.65
C GLN A 138 11.18 2.97 -14.34
N TRP A 139 10.47 3.70 -13.49
CA TRP A 139 9.05 3.46 -13.27
C TRP A 139 8.22 3.69 -14.52
N VAL A 140 8.47 4.77 -15.27
CA VAL A 140 7.80 5.01 -16.56
C VAL A 140 7.98 3.81 -17.50
N SER A 141 9.20 3.26 -17.64
CA SER A 141 9.43 2.12 -18.53
C SER A 141 8.78 0.82 -18.03
N PHE A 142 8.60 0.63 -16.73
CA PHE A 142 7.86 -0.53 -16.24
C PHE A 142 6.38 -0.51 -16.68
N PHE A 143 5.76 0.66 -16.85
CA PHE A 143 4.38 0.75 -17.37
C PHE A 143 4.27 0.32 -18.84
N ASP A 144 5.37 0.32 -19.61
CA ASP A 144 5.37 -0.24 -20.97
C ASP A 144 5.06 -1.75 -20.99
N LEU A 145 5.32 -2.44 -19.87
CA LEU A 145 4.99 -3.86 -19.67
C LEU A 145 3.48 -4.07 -19.47
N ALA A 146 2.71 -3.04 -19.08
CA ALA A 146 1.27 -3.11 -18.85
C ALA A 146 0.54 -1.99 -19.61
N PRO A 147 0.49 -2.05 -20.96
CA PRO A 147 -0.02 -0.97 -21.82
C PRO A 147 -1.50 -0.63 -21.61
N LYS A 148 -2.25 -1.48 -20.91
CA LYS A 148 -3.65 -1.20 -20.54
C LYS A 148 -3.78 -0.15 -19.42
N LEU A 149 -2.70 0.11 -18.68
CA LEU A 149 -2.69 1.10 -17.60
C LEU A 149 -2.32 2.48 -18.14
N LYS A 150 -3.18 3.46 -17.88
CA LYS A 150 -2.96 4.86 -18.23
C LYS A 150 -2.13 5.55 -17.14
N LEU A 151 -0.96 6.03 -17.50
CA LEU A 151 -0.01 6.69 -16.61
C LEU A 151 0.02 8.21 -16.85
N TYR A 152 -0.20 9.00 -15.81
CA TYR A 152 0.15 10.42 -15.79
C TYR A 152 1.51 10.62 -15.13
N GLN A 153 2.37 11.45 -15.74
CA GLN A 153 3.75 11.65 -15.30
C GLN A 153 3.94 13.06 -14.77
N CYS A 154 4.11 13.22 -13.45
CA CYS A 154 4.38 14.49 -12.80
C CYS A 154 5.87 14.85 -12.85
N LYS A 155 6.42 15.06 -14.06
CA LYS A 155 7.86 15.27 -14.28
C LYS A 155 8.38 16.57 -13.67
N ASP A 156 7.54 17.60 -13.65
CA ASP A 156 7.85 18.97 -13.25
C ASP A 156 6.64 19.65 -12.60
N ASP A 157 6.82 20.88 -12.12
CA ASP A 157 5.76 21.62 -11.44
C ASP A 157 4.61 21.98 -12.38
N GLU A 158 4.90 22.16 -13.67
CA GLU A 158 3.91 22.50 -14.69
C GLU A 158 2.96 21.33 -14.94
N SER A 159 3.49 20.11 -15.09
CA SER A 159 2.70 18.89 -15.21
C SER A 159 1.78 18.67 -14.01
N ILE A 160 2.21 19.02 -12.79
CA ILE A 160 1.34 18.93 -11.60
C ILE A 160 0.28 20.03 -11.63
N LYS A 161 0.64 21.26 -12.00
CA LYS A 161 -0.29 22.39 -12.11
C LYS A 161 -1.37 22.15 -13.16
N ASN A 162 -1.03 21.51 -14.28
CA ASN A 162 -1.95 21.22 -15.38
C ASN A 162 -2.91 20.05 -15.11
N LEU A 163 -2.57 19.13 -14.19
CA LEU A 163 -3.47 18.02 -13.86
C LEU A 163 -4.65 18.50 -13.02
N SER A 164 -5.84 18.68 -13.59
CA SER A 164 -7.02 19.06 -12.81
C SER A 164 -7.57 17.86 -12.03
N VAL A 165 -8.36 18.12 -10.98
CA VAL A 165 -9.04 17.09 -10.19
C VAL A 165 -9.98 16.25 -11.06
N ASP A 166 -10.64 16.90 -12.03
CA ASP A 166 -11.58 16.24 -12.94
C ASP A 166 -10.87 15.39 -14.01
N ASP A 167 -9.59 15.66 -14.27
CA ASP A 167 -8.77 14.87 -15.19
C ASP A 167 -8.15 13.64 -14.54
N VAL A 168 -7.94 13.64 -13.22
CA VAL A 168 -7.30 12.52 -12.50
C VAL A 168 -7.97 11.16 -12.79
N PRO A 169 -9.31 11.03 -12.79
CA PRO A 169 -9.99 9.77 -13.12
C PRO A 169 -9.72 9.22 -14.53
N ASN A 170 -9.14 10.02 -15.44
CA ASN A 170 -8.77 9.53 -16.78
C ASN A 170 -7.53 8.64 -16.76
N TYR A 171 -6.83 8.55 -15.63
CA TYR A 171 -5.59 7.79 -15.44
C TYR A 171 -5.77 6.70 -14.38
N ASP A 172 -5.06 5.59 -14.55
CA ASP A 172 -5.01 4.54 -13.53
C ASP A 172 -3.97 4.87 -12.45
N VAL A 173 -2.89 5.56 -12.83
CA VAL A 173 -1.78 5.94 -11.96
C VAL A 173 -1.27 7.34 -12.25
N VAL A 174 -1.08 8.13 -11.19
CA VAL A 174 -0.31 9.37 -11.18
C VAL A 174 1.05 9.09 -10.56
N LEU A 175 2.12 9.16 -11.36
CA LEU A 175 3.50 8.95 -10.93
C LEU A 175 4.15 10.27 -10.50
N VAL A 176 4.65 10.31 -9.26
CA VAL A 176 5.15 11.52 -8.61
C VAL A 176 6.57 11.30 -8.11
N PRO A 177 7.55 12.14 -8.48
CA PRO A 177 8.85 12.10 -7.87
C PRO A 177 8.79 12.69 -6.45
N CYS A 178 9.55 12.11 -5.52
CA CYS A 178 9.54 12.49 -4.10
C CYS A 178 9.83 13.98 -3.84
N SER A 179 10.64 14.59 -4.70
CA SER A 179 11.00 16.02 -4.70
C SER A 179 9.79 16.95 -4.90
N LYS A 180 8.68 16.43 -5.42
CA LYS A 180 7.44 17.16 -5.71
C LYS A 180 6.29 16.78 -4.77
N SER A 181 6.60 16.03 -3.71
CA SER A 181 5.60 15.55 -2.74
C SER A 181 4.87 16.69 -2.00
N ASP A 182 5.49 17.86 -1.83
CA ASP A 182 4.83 19.04 -1.26
C ASP A 182 3.74 19.57 -2.18
N ILE A 183 4.07 19.80 -3.45
CA ILE A 183 3.16 20.40 -4.44
C ILE A 183 1.96 19.48 -4.69
N ILE A 184 2.18 18.17 -4.79
CA ILE A 184 1.07 17.23 -4.95
C ILE A 184 0.17 17.21 -3.72
N ASN A 185 0.74 17.35 -2.51
CA ASN A 185 -0.01 17.35 -1.26
C ASN A 185 -0.81 18.64 -1.07
N GLU A 186 -0.27 19.79 -1.46
CA GLU A 186 -1.01 21.07 -1.46
C GLU A 186 -2.24 20.99 -2.37
N LYS A 187 -2.10 20.37 -3.55
CA LYS A 187 -3.17 20.31 -4.55
C LYS A 187 -4.19 19.20 -4.28
N PHE A 188 -3.73 18.02 -3.90
CA PHE A 188 -4.55 16.81 -3.79
C PHE A 188 -4.70 16.27 -2.37
N GLY A 189 -4.09 16.89 -1.36
CA GLY A 189 -4.18 16.47 0.05
C GLY A 189 -5.62 16.33 0.60
N PRO A 190 -6.58 17.19 0.21
CA PRO A 190 -7.98 17.03 0.61
C PRO A 190 -8.73 15.86 -0.03
N TYR A 191 -8.11 15.19 -1.02
CA TYR A 191 -8.75 14.14 -1.81
C TYR A 191 -8.23 12.75 -1.40
N ARG A 192 -9.13 11.77 -1.48
CA ARG A 192 -8.81 10.38 -1.13
C ARG A 192 -8.45 9.58 -2.38
N TRP A 193 -7.22 9.11 -2.46
CA TRP A 193 -6.75 8.23 -3.53
C TRP A 193 -7.27 6.79 -3.36
N ASN A 194 -7.34 6.01 -4.44
CA ASN A 194 -7.56 4.57 -4.34
C ASN A 194 -6.43 3.92 -3.56
N ARG A 195 -5.19 4.16 -4.00
CA ARG A 195 -3.98 3.75 -3.30
C ARG A 195 -2.93 4.84 -3.31
N ILE A 196 -2.09 4.84 -2.29
CA ILE A 196 -0.80 5.51 -2.32
C ILE A 196 0.30 4.46 -2.19
N PHE A 197 1.19 4.43 -3.17
CA PHE A 197 2.39 3.62 -3.16
C PHE A 197 3.59 4.52 -2.84
N ILE A 198 4.44 4.10 -1.90
CA ILE A 198 5.68 4.81 -1.54
C ILE A 198 6.84 3.87 -1.77
N ASP A 199 7.60 4.11 -2.84
CA ASP A 199 8.78 3.32 -3.18
C ASP A 199 10.00 3.73 -2.33
N GLU A 200 10.87 2.76 -2.05
CA GLU A 200 12.03 2.93 -1.17
C GLU A 200 11.65 3.57 0.19
N ALA A 201 10.55 3.11 0.80
CA ALA A 201 9.91 3.77 1.94
C ALA A 201 10.86 4.03 3.13
N ASP A 202 11.78 3.14 3.43
CA ASP A 202 12.75 3.32 4.51
C ASP A 202 13.74 4.48 4.23
N SER A 203 14.06 4.78 2.97
CA SER A 203 15.08 5.76 2.60
C SER A 203 14.55 7.04 1.96
N ILE A 204 13.40 7.00 1.29
CA ILE A 204 12.78 8.10 0.55
C ILE A 204 12.57 9.34 1.44
N LYS A 205 12.77 10.52 0.86
CA LYS A 205 12.55 11.80 1.53
C LYS A 205 11.26 12.41 0.99
N LEU A 206 10.24 12.43 1.84
CA LEU A 206 8.96 13.07 1.59
C LEU A 206 8.84 14.33 2.45
N SER A 207 7.92 15.21 2.06
CA SER A 207 7.50 16.33 2.90
C SER A 207 7.15 15.87 4.32
N LYS A 208 7.47 16.71 5.31
CA LYS A 208 7.02 16.49 6.70
C LYS A 208 5.50 16.52 6.83
N ASN A 209 4.82 17.27 5.96
CA ASN A 209 3.39 17.52 6.01
C ASN A 209 2.60 16.67 5.01
N ILE A 210 3.23 15.63 4.43
CA ILE A 210 2.54 14.76 3.48
C ILE A 210 1.35 14.07 4.15
N THR A 211 0.19 14.21 3.53
CA THR A 211 -1.04 13.54 3.94
C THR A 211 -1.21 12.29 3.09
N LEU A 212 -1.33 11.15 3.74
CA LEU A 212 -1.53 9.86 3.06
C LEU A 212 -3.02 9.50 3.05
N ASN A 213 -3.84 10.35 2.42
CA ASN A 213 -5.27 10.10 2.31
C ASN A 213 -5.56 9.10 1.18
N ALA A 214 -5.75 7.82 1.54
CA ALA A 214 -6.00 6.75 0.60
C ALA A 214 -6.97 5.69 1.15
N SER A 215 -7.52 4.87 0.26
CA SER A 215 -8.23 3.64 0.67
C SER A 215 -7.25 2.55 1.11
N PHE A 216 -6.03 2.55 0.55
CA PHE A 216 -4.94 1.69 1.01
C PHE A 216 -3.57 2.34 0.75
N VAL A 217 -2.58 2.10 1.62
CA VAL A 217 -1.20 2.58 1.47
C VAL A 217 -0.25 1.39 1.41
N TRP A 218 0.60 1.36 0.38
CA TRP A 218 1.68 0.38 0.26
C TRP A 218 3.03 1.04 0.45
N LEU A 219 3.80 0.54 1.42
CA LEU A 219 5.19 0.88 1.65
C LEU A 219 6.07 -0.17 0.98
N ILE A 220 6.96 0.22 0.09
CA ILE A 220 7.74 -0.72 -0.72
C ILE A 220 9.20 -0.54 -0.33
N THR A 221 9.86 -1.64 0.02
CA THR A 221 11.26 -1.59 0.46
C THR A 221 11.96 -2.93 0.21
N GLY A 222 13.27 -2.89 -0.04
CA GLY A 222 14.12 -4.07 -0.01
C GLY A 222 14.47 -4.54 1.41
N THR A 223 14.23 -3.69 2.41
CA THR A 223 14.69 -3.80 3.79
C THR A 223 13.55 -3.47 4.75
N PRO A 224 12.62 -4.41 5.02
CA PRO A 224 11.52 -4.19 5.96
C PRO A 224 11.96 -3.74 7.35
N SER A 225 13.10 -4.27 7.84
CA SER A 225 13.72 -3.80 9.09
C SER A 225 14.14 -2.33 9.03
N GLY A 226 14.48 -1.81 7.84
CA GLY A 226 14.73 -0.39 7.61
C GLY A 226 13.53 0.47 7.97
N ILE A 227 12.30 -0.01 7.73
CA ILE A 227 11.07 0.70 8.15
C ILE A 227 11.08 0.89 9.66
N LEU A 228 11.38 -0.16 10.44
CA LEU A 228 11.39 -0.12 11.90
C LEU A 228 12.32 0.98 12.44
N TYR A 229 13.53 1.10 11.89
CA TYR A 229 14.55 2.04 12.37
C TYR A 229 14.48 3.43 11.71
N ALA A 230 13.77 3.57 10.59
CA ALA A 230 13.68 4.84 9.88
C ALA A 230 12.89 5.90 10.68
N ASN A 231 13.55 7.02 11.02
CA ASN A 231 12.91 8.17 11.66
C ASN A 231 12.32 9.12 10.61
N LYS A 232 11.22 8.72 9.97
CA LYS A 232 10.53 9.48 8.92
C LYS A 232 9.17 9.95 9.43
N PRO A 233 8.80 11.24 9.29
CA PRO A 233 7.53 11.78 9.81
C PRO A 233 6.30 10.99 9.38
N TYR A 234 6.25 10.60 8.10
CA TYR A 234 5.11 9.85 7.56
C TYR A 234 5.03 8.41 8.11
N LEU A 235 6.17 7.74 8.37
CA LEU A 235 6.18 6.43 9.03
C LEU A 235 5.76 6.53 10.49
N THR A 236 6.18 7.61 11.18
CA THR A 236 5.74 7.91 12.54
C THR A 236 4.24 8.17 12.58
N ASN A 237 3.68 8.86 11.59
CA ASN A 237 2.25 9.09 11.47
C ASN A 237 1.47 7.78 11.27
N ILE A 238 1.93 6.92 10.34
CA ILE A 238 1.32 5.61 10.06
C ILE A 238 1.33 4.69 11.28
N PHE A 239 2.51 4.48 11.89
CA PHE A 239 2.69 3.39 12.85
C PHE A 239 2.65 3.82 14.31
N GLN A 240 2.98 5.09 14.59
CA GLN A 240 3.08 5.63 15.95
C GLN A 240 3.84 4.66 16.88
N LYS A 241 3.24 4.31 18.04
CA LYS A 241 3.80 3.36 19.01
C LYS A 241 3.78 1.90 18.57
N ASN A 242 2.99 1.55 17.55
CA ASN A 242 2.80 0.16 17.11
C ASN A 242 3.92 -0.33 16.17
N LYS A 243 4.79 0.57 15.72
CA LYS A 243 5.84 0.32 14.73
C LYS A 243 6.72 -0.90 15.04
N THR A 244 6.96 -1.19 16.32
CA THR A 244 7.89 -2.25 16.74
C THR A 244 7.39 -3.67 16.58
N TRP A 245 6.08 -3.86 16.44
CA TRP A 245 5.49 -5.20 16.32
C TRP A 245 4.66 -5.34 15.05
N ILE A 246 3.93 -4.30 14.63
CA ILE A 246 2.96 -4.43 13.54
C ILE A 246 3.61 -4.68 12.18
N THR A 247 4.80 -4.12 11.97
CA THR A 247 5.50 -4.18 10.67
C THR A 247 5.74 -5.61 10.23
N ASP A 248 6.00 -6.53 11.16
CA ASP A 248 6.25 -7.93 10.85
C ASP A 248 5.00 -8.68 10.38
N TYR A 249 3.81 -8.18 10.71
CA TYR A 249 2.55 -8.86 10.37
C TYR A 249 1.87 -8.30 9.12
N ILE A 250 2.07 -7.01 8.83
CA ILE A 250 1.53 -6.36 7.62
C ILE A 250 2.51 -6.41 6.44
N THR A 251 3.67 -7.04 6.61
CA THR A 251 4.64 -7.24 5.54
C THR A 251 4.22 -8.43 4.68
N VAL A 252 4.09 -8.17 3.38
CA VAL A 252 4.02 -9.16 2.31
C VAL A 252 5.44 -9.41 1.82
N LYS A 253 5.92 -10.64 2.00
CA LYS A 253 7.26 -11.07 1.65
C LYS A 253 7.31 -12.58 1.40
N ASN A 254 8.09 -12.99 0.41
CA ASN A 254 8.48 -14.38 0.12
C ASN A 254 9.69 -14.83 0.93
#